data_AF-M5CF20-F1
#
_entry.id   AF-M5CF20-F1
#
_cell.length_a   1.000
_cell.length_b   1.000
_cell.length_c   1.000
_cell.angle_alpha   90.00
_cell.angle_beta   90.00
_cell.angle_gamma   90.00
#
_symmetry.space_group_name_H-M   'P 1'
#
loop_
_entity.id
_entity.type
_entity.pdbx_description
1 polymer ?
#
loop_
_entity_poly.entity_id
_entity_poly.type
_entity_poly.pdbx_seq_one_letter_code
_entity_poly.pdbx_strand_id
1 'polypeptide(L)'
;MIRASDKKGGNVLGLQATGDPLVIVTYMFTWIRPEDDDKVYSGIDKLISTSTNLAESQNRLDDYIYLNHAGSGQKPIESYGLAQVKFLQRVKAKYDPEGVFEKLCRGGFKIPSQCSKVDDGYLNMQAGGSNEQTCSHFL
;
A
#
# COMPACT_ATOMS: atom_id res chain seq x y z
N MET A 1 16.18 12.64 8.28
CA MET A 1 16.05 11.16 8.34
C MET A 1 16.38 10.50 7.00
N ILE A 2 15.68 10.81 5.90
CA ILE A 2 15.90 10.16 4.58
C ILE A 2 17.37 10.28 4.11
N ARG A 3 17.92 11.50 4.05
CA ARG A 3 19.33 11.76 3.67
C ARG A 3 20.36 10.98 4.51
N ALA A 4 20.06 10.72 5.77
CA ALA A 4 20.96 9.96 6.64
C ALA A 4 20.87 8.45 6.37
N SER A 5 19.67 7.96 6.02
CA SER A 5 19.42 6.57 5.63
C SER A 5 20.14 6.22 4.32
N ASP A 6 20.10 7.12 3.33
CA ASP A 6 20.74 6.91 2.03
C ASP A 6 22.24 6.65 2.17
N LYS A 7 22.90 7.37 3.09
CA LYS A 7 24.33 7.17 3.42
C LYS A 7 24.63 5.86 4.17
N LYS A 8 23.60 5.16 4.67
CA LYS A 8 23.72 3.94 5.48
C LYS A 8 23.11 2.70 4.80
N GLY A 9 22.86 2.77 3.50
CA GLY A 9 22.30 1.65 2.73
C GLY A 9 20.84 1.82 2.29
N GLY A 10 20.29 3.02 2.40
CA GLY A 10 18.93 3.34 1.94
C GLY A 10 17.86 3.08 3.01
N ASN A 11 16.61 3.00 2.58
CA ASN A 11 15.45 2.74 3.44
C ASN A 11 14.43 1.83 2.73
N VAL A 12 13.71 1.00 3.49
CA VAL A 12 12.72 0.07 2.94
C VAL A 12 11.42 0.74 2.48
N LEU A 13 11.26 2.04 2.76
CA LEU A 13 10.04 2.79 2.49
C LEU A 13 9.98 3.37 1.08
N GLY A 14 11.08 3.26 0.31
CA GLY A 14 11.16 3.79 -1.06
C GLY A 14 11.34 5.29 -1.14
N LEU A 15 11.46 5.95 0.01
CA LEU A 15 11.59 7.40 0.12
C LEU A 15 12.95 7.86 -0.40
N GLN A 16 12.96 8.94 -1.17
CA GLN A 16 14.17 9.56 -1.68
C GLN A 16 14.32 10.95 -1.08
N ALA A 17 15.56 11.38 -0.84
CA ALA A 17 15.81 12.73 -0.37
C ALA A 17 15.53 13.74 -1.49
N THR A 18 14.36 14.38 -1.44
CA THR A 18 14.00 15.47 -2.34
C THR A 18 14.44 16.83 -1.75
N GLY A 19 14.26 17.90 -2.55
CA GLY A 19 14.45 19.28 -2.11
C GLY A 19 13.32 19.78 -1.20
N ASP A 20 12.11 19.23 -1.37
CA ASP A 20 10.89 19.63 -0.67
C ASP A 20 10.64 18.73 0.56
N PRO A 21 10.01 19.25 1.63
CA PRO A 21 9.64 18.44 2.78
C PRO A 21 8.49 17.47 2.43
N LEU A 22 8.59 16.23 2.91
CA LEU A 22 7.47 15.30 2.94
C LEU A 22 6.57 15.62 4.15
N VAL A 23 5.28 15.84 3.91
CA VAL A 23 4.28 16.11 4.95
C VAL A 23 3.24 15.00 4.96
N ILE A 24 3.06 14.35 6.10
CA ILE A 24 2.01 13.35 6.30
C ILE A 24 0.79 14.04 6.90
N VAL A 25 -0.36 13.92 6.23
CA VAL A 25 -1.64 14.44 6.73
C VAL A 25 -2.52 13.26 7.13
N THR A 26 -2.95 13.24 8.39
CA THR A 26 -3.83 12.20 8.93
C THR A 26 -5.10 12.85 9.45
N TYR A 27 -6.24 12.30 9.04
CA TYR A 27 -7.55 12.73 9.52
C TYR A 27 -8.04 11.75 10.58
N MET A 28 -8.29 12.25 11.79
CA MET A 28 -8.82 11.46 12.89
C MET A 28 -10.27 11.86 13.15
N PHE A 29 -11.14 10.87 13.25
CA PHE A 29 -12.56 11.05 13.47
C PHE A 29 -12.99 10.20 14.66
N THR A 30 -13.94 10.72 15.43
CA THR A 30 -14.56 9.99 16.54
C THR A 30 -16.06 10.25 16.49
N TRP A 31 -16.85 9.22 16.75
CA TRP A 31 -18.29 9.29 16.86
C TRP A 31 -18.76 8.24 17.87
N ILE A 32 -19.96 8.43 18.42
CA ILE A 32 -20.45 7.63 19.57
C ILE A 32 -21.43 6.56 19.11
N ARG A 33 -22.24 6.87 18.10
CA ARG A 33 -23.37 6.06 17.67
C ARG A 33 -22.95 5.10 16.56
N PRO A 34 -23.06 3.77 16.74
CA PRO A 34 -22.76 2.81 15.68
C PRO A 34 -23.60 3.05 14.41
N GLU A 35 -24.80 3.63 14.57
CA GLU A 35 -25.67 3.96 13.44
C GLU A 35 -25.08 5.03 12.50
N ASP A 36 -24.06 5.77 12.96
CA ASP A 36 -23.36 6.78 12.17
C ASP A 36 -22.16 6.19 11.38
N ASP A 37 -21.79 4.92 11.56
CA ASP A 37 -20.61 4.29 10.96
C ASP A 37 -20.51 4.57 9.46
N ASP A 38 -21.51 4.15 8.67
CA ASP A 38 -21.50 4.28 7.21
C ASP A 38 -21.40 5.75 6.76
N LYS A 39 -22.09 6.64 7.48
CA LYS A 39 -22.08 8.07 7.20
C LYS A 39 -20.71 8.67 7.48
N VAL A 40 -20.08 8.28 8.58
CA VAL A 40 -18.75 8.77 8.94
C VAL A 40 -17.72 8.20 7.96
N TYR A 41 -17.66 6.89 7.73
CA TYR A 41 -16.73 6.29 6.77
C TYR A 41 -16.84 6.91 5.38
N SER A 42 -18.06 7.10 4.85
CA SER A 42 -18.27 7.79 3.58
C SER A 42 -17.74 9.22 3.58
N GLY A 43 -17.88 9.93 4.69
CA GLY A 43 -17.31 11.27 4.88
C GLY A 43 -15.78 11.27 4.91
N ILE A 44 -15.18 10.28 5.57
CA ILE A 44 -13.72 10.08 5.64
C ILE A 44 -13.16 9.81 4.25
N ASP A 45 -13.74 8.87 3.51
CA ASP A 45 -13.30 8.49 2.16
C ASP A 45 -13.39 9.68 1.19
N LYS A 46 -14.47 10.47 1.30
CA LYS A 46 -14.63 11.69 0.52
C LYS A 46 -13.58 12.74 0.88
N LEU A 47 -13.24 12.92 2.16
CA LEU A 47 -12.21 13.87 2.57
C LEU A 47 -10.83 13.45 2.07
N ILE A 48 -10.46 12.18 2.25
CA ILE A 48 -9.19 11.62 1.78
C ILE A 48 -9.07 11.78 0.28
N SER A 49 -10.07 11.33 -0.49
CA SER A 49 -10.04 11.44 -1.96
C SER A 49 -9.97 12.89 -2.45
N THR A 50 -10.73 13.81 -1.83
CA THR A 50 -10.68 15.24 -2.18
C THR A 50 -9.30 15.84 -1.92
N SER A 51 -8.69 15.54 -0.77
CA SER A 51 -7.35 16.03 -0.43
C SER A 51 -6.26 15.44 -1.32
N THR A 52 -6.34 14.14 -1.62
CA THR A 52 -5.42 13.46 -2.55
C THR A 52 -5.50 14.06 -3.95
N ASN A 53 -6.73 14.22 -4.49
CA ASN A 53 -6.94 14.81 -5.81
C ASN A 53 -6.44 16.27 -5.88
N LEU A 54 -6.62 17.04 -4.79
CA LEU A 54 -6.10 18.40 -4.71
C LEU A 54 -4.56 18.42 -4.75
N ALA A 55 -3.89 17.57 -3.97
CA ALA A 55 -2.44 17.46 -3.97
C ALA A 55 -1.91 16.99 -5.33
N GLU A 56 -2.58 16.03 -5.97
CA GLU A 56 -2.25 15.54 -7.31
C GLU A 56 -2.39 16.64 -8.36
N SER A 57 -3.48 17.41 -8.33
CA SER A 57 -3.71 18.53 -9.25
C SER A 57 -2.64 19.63 -9.16
N GLN A 58 -1.93 19.70 -8.03
CA GLN A 58 -0.84 20.64 -7.79
C GLN A 58 0.54 20.01 -8.02
N ASN A 59 0.60 18.75 -8.44
CA ASN A 59 1.83 17.97 -8.59
C ASN A 59 2.66 17.94 -7.28
N ARG A 60 1.95 17.81 -6.15
CA ARG A 60 2.49 17.78 -4.77
C ARG A 60 2.15 16.47 -4.04
N LEU A 61 1.42 15.56 -4.66
CA LEU A 61 1.12 14.25 -4.09
C LEU A 61 2.37 13.35 -4.19
N ASP A 62 2.74 12.76 -3.05
CA ASP A 62 3.71 11.67 -2.98
C ASP A 62 2.93 10.35 -2.81
N ASP A 63 3.39 9.27 -3.45
CA ASP A 63 2.72 7.97 -3.38
C ASP A 63 2.76 7.38 -1.96
N TYR A 64 3.73 7.77 -1.12
CA TYR A 64 3.98 7.20 0.19
C TYR A 64 2.80 7.34 1.15
N ILE A 65 2.34 6.22 1.68
CA ILE A 65 1.30 6.15 2.72
C ILE A 65 1.92 5.66 4.03
N TYR A 66 1.70 6.42 5.10
CA TYR A 66 2.23 6.09 6.42
C TYR A 66 1.44 4.94 7.08
N LEU A 67 2.07 3.76 7.13
CA LEU A 67 1.45 2.49 7.56
C LEU A 67 0.76 2.55 8.93
N ASN A 68 1.34 3.25 9.91
CA ASN A 68 0.80 3.30 11.27
C ASN A 68 -0.56 4.00 11.37
N HIS A 69 -0.93 4.82 10.38
CA HIS A 69 -2.19 5.57 10.35
C HIS A 69 -2.96 5.36 9.03
N ALA A 70 -2.65 4.30 8.30
CA ALA A 70 -3.37 3.98 7.07
C ALA A 70 -4.75 3.37 7.40
N GLY A 71 -5.78 3.84 6.69
CA GLY A 71 -7.14 3.27 6.75
C GLY A 71 -7.23 1.92 6.04
N SER A 72 -8.29 1.16 6.33
CA SER A 72 -8.51 -0.20 5.78
C SER A 72 -8.52 -0.27 4.25
N GLY A 73 -9.00 0.78 3.57
CA GLY A 73 -9.02 0.86 2.11
C GLY A 73 -7.68 1.26 1.47
N GLN A 74 -6.68 1.67 2.25
CA GLN A 74 -5.39 2.10 1.74
C GLN A 74 -4.40 0.93 1.63
N LYS A 75 -3.36 1.11 0.81
CA LYS A 75 -2.36 0.08 0.54
C LYS A 75 -0.94 0.56 0.88
N PRO A 76 -0.61 0.74 2.17
CA PRO A 76 0.63 1.39 2.58
C PRO A 76 1.90 0.62 2.19
N ILE A 77 1.89 -0.72 2.19
CA ILE A 77 3.10 -1.46 1.78
C ILE A 77 3.33 -1.33 0.27
N GLU A 78 2.26 -1.30 -0.53
CA GLU A 78 2.36 -1.09 -1.98
C GLU A 78 2.91 0.30 -2.32
N SER A 79 2.64 1.30 -1.47
CA SER A 79 3.16 2.66 -1.64
C SER A 79 4.69 2.79 -1.54
N TYR A 80 5.40 1.78 -1.03
CA TYR A 80 6.86 1.82 -0.92
C TYR A 80 7.57 1.66 -2.27
N GLY A 81 6.80 1.37 -3.33
CA GLY A 81 7.29 1.15 -4.68
C GLY A 81 7.72 -0.29 -4.94
N LEU A 82 7.70 -0.67 -6.22
CA LEU A 82 7.86 -2.05 -6.68
C LEU A 82 9.15 -2.72 -6.20
N ALA A 83 10.27 -1.98 -6.18
CA ALA A 83 11.56 -2.52 -5.75
C ALA A 83 11.54 -2.92 -4.26
N GLN A 84 10.93 -2.09 -3.42
CA GLN A 84 10.87 -2.31 -1.98
C GLN A 84 9.86 -3.41 -1.63
N VAL A 85 8.71 -3.43 -2.31
CA VAL A 85 7.75 -4.53 -2.17
C VAL A 85 8.39 -5.88 -2.56
N LYS A 86 9.11 -5.94 -3.68
CA LYS A 86 9.85 -7.15 -4.08
C LYS A 86 10.92 -7.55 -3.06
N PHE A 87 11.60 -6.58 -2.46
CA PHE A 87 12.55 -6.85 -1.38
C PHE A 87 11.85 -7.45 -0.16
N LEU A 88 10.74 -6.86 0.29
CA LEU A 88 9.95 -7.37 1.40
C LEU A 88 9.42 -8.78 1.13
N GLN A 89 8.95 -9.07 -0.09
CA GLN A 89 8.55 -10.41 -0.51
C GLN A 89 9.69 -11.43 -0.39
N ARG A 90 10.91 -11.07 -0.83
CA ARG A 90 12.10 -11.94 -0.68
C ARG A 90 12.47 -12.15 0.79
N VAL A 91 12.38 -11.10 1.61
CA VAL A 91 12.64 -11.18 3.06
C VAL A 91 11.62 -12.09 3.73
N LYS A 92 10.33 -11.92 3.43
CA LYS A 92 9.26 -12.82 3.89
C LYS A 92 9.54 -14.27 3.50
N ALA A 93 9.84 -14.54 2.23
CA ALA A 93 10.12 -15.91 1.77
C ALA A 93 11.33 -16.54 2.49
N LYS A 94 12.33 -15.73 2.86
CA LYS A 94 13.53 -16.20 3.55
C LYS A 94 13.31 -16.47 5.04
N TYR A 95 12.56 -15.61 5.73
CA TYR A 95 12.49 -15.61 7.19
C TYR A 95 11.13 -16.03 7.76
N ASP A 96 10.07 -15.99 6.96
CA ASP A 96 8.73 -16.49 7.28
C ASP A 96 8.19 -17.37 6.13
N PRO A 97 8.89 -18.46 5.77
CA PRO A 97 8.48 -19.32 4.66
C PRO A 97 7.13 -19.99 4.90
N GLU A 98 6.73 -20.19 6.16
CA GLU A 98 5.46 -20.78 6.55
C GLU A 98 4.32 -19.75 6.67
N GLY A 99 4.62 -18.44 6.50
CA GLY A 99 3.63 -17.37 6.58
C GLY A 99 2.99 -17.23 7.96
N VAL A 100 3.73 -17.49 9.03
CA VAL A 100 3.28 -17.43 10.43
C VAL A 100 2.67 -16.07 10.74
N PHE A 101 3.28 -14.96 10.30
CA PHE A 101 2.78 -13.61 10.59
C PHE A 101 1.54 -13.22 9.77
N GLU A 102 1.27 -13.93 8.68
CA GLU A 102 0.03 -13.76 7.92
C GLU A 102 -1.09 -14.61 8.50
N LYS A 103 -0.77 -15.84 8.90
CA LYS A 103 -1.74 -16.79 9.44
C LYS A 103 -2.16 -16.47 10.87
N LEU A 104 -1.20 -16.11 11.73
CA LEU A 104 -1.42 -16.03 13.18
C LEU A 104 -1.60 -14.58 13.68
N CYS A 105 -1.00 -13.58 13.03
CA CYS A 105 -1.22 -12.18 13.42
C CYS A 105 -2.47 -11.64 12.74
N ARG A 106 -3.59 -11.57 13.48
CA ARG A 106 -4.85 -11.01 12.98
C ARG A 106 -4.72 -9.49 12.79
N GLY A 107 -5.21 -9.00 11.66
CA GLY A 107 -5.20 -7.58 11.30
C GLY A 107 -3.84 -7.06 10.82
N GLY A 108 -3.77 -5.73 10.65
CA GLY A 108 -2.62 -5.02 10.10
C GLY A 108 -2.39 -5.29 8.60
N PHE A 109 -1.58 -4.43 7.97
CA PHE A 109 -1.23 -4.59 6.57
C PHE A 109 -0.19 -5.71 6.39
N LYS A 110 -0.46 -6.62 5.45
CA LYS A 110 0.44 -7.73 5.11
C LYS A 110 1.26 -7.41 3.87
N ILE A 111 2.43 -8.04 3.77
CA ILE A 111 3.25 -7.92 2.56
C ILE A 111 2.44 -8.55 1.42
N PRO A 112 2.13 -7.81 0.35
CA PRO A 112 1.31 -8.34 -0.72
C PRO A 112 2.03 -9.54 -1.35
N SER A 113 1.29 -10.61 -1.60
CA SER A 113 1.76 -11.76 -2.35
C SER A 113 2.28 -11.31 -3.72
N GLN A 114 3.26 -12.02 -4.29
CA GLN A 114 3.48 -11.88 -5.72
C GLN A 114 2.17 -12.23 -6.45
N CYS A 115 1.79 -11.43 -7.45
CA CYS A 115 0.80 -11.90 -8.41
C CYS A 115 1.41 -13.16 -9.04
N SER A 116 0.92 -14.34 -8.67
CA SER A 116 1.27 -15.56 -9.37
C SER A 116 0.86 -15.34 -10.82
N LYS A 117 1.82 -15.42 -11.75
CA LYS A 117 1.42 -15.71 -13.12
C LYS A 117 0.60 -16.99 -13.03
N VAL A 118 -0.67 -16.91 -13.41
CA VAL A 118 -1.47 -18.11 -13.67
C VAL A 118 -0.61 -18.98 -14.59
N ASP A 119 -0.50 -20.24 -14.22
CA ASP A 119 0.44 -21.25 -14.67
C ASP A 119 0.95 -21.07 -16.11
N ASP A 120 2.27 -21.20 -16.29
CA ASP A 120 2.97 -21.35 -17.58
C ASP A 120 2.61 -22.72 -18.23
N GLY A 121 1.33 -23.03 -18.33
CA GLY A 121 0.76 -24.14 -19.08
C GLY A 121 -0.07 -23.59 -20.23
N TYR A 122 0.30 -23.97 -21.45
CA TYR A 122 -0.34 -23.70 -22.74
C TYR A 122 0.20 -22.53 -23.58
N LEU A 123 1.15 -22.91 -24.43
CA LEU A 123 1.35 -22.35 -25.76
C LEU A 123 0.02 -22.13 -26.51
N ASN A 124 -0.07 -20.96 -27.16
CA ASN A 124 -0.93 -20.57 -28.29
C ASN A 124 -2.43 -20.35 -28.01
N MET A 125 -2.89 -19.09 -28.13
CA MET A 125 -3.65 -18.60 -29.31
C MET A 125 -3.95 -17.10 -29.16
N GLN A 126 -4.07 -16.42 -30.29
CA GLN A 126 -4.18 -14.97 -30.46
C GLN A 126 -5.48 -14.34 -29.90
N ALA A 127 -5.40 -13.01 -29.75
CA ALA A 127 -6.45 -11.99 -29.83
C ALA A 127 -7.04 -11.45 -28.52
N GLY A 128 -6.72 -10.16 -28.29
CA GLY A 128 -7.61 -9.10 -27.78
C GLY A 128 -8.45 -9.39 -26.54
N GLY A 129 -7.99 -8.94 -25.38
CA GLY A 129 -8.80 -8.79 -24.18
C GLY A 129 -8.07 -7.96 -23.13
N SER A 130 -8.73 -6.94 -22.59
CA SER A 130 -8.23 -6.08 -21.52
C SER A 130 -7.89 -6.90 -20.27
N ASN A 131 -6.61 -6.95 -19.90
CA ASN A 131 -6.15 -7.63 -18.69
C ASN A 131 -6.50 -6.80 -17.45
N GLU A 132 -7.69 -6.99 -16.88
CA GLU A 132 -7.94 -6.67 -15.48
C GLU A 132 -7.19 -7.71 -14.61
N GLN A 133 -6.10 -7.26 -14.00
CA GLN A 133 -5.35 -8.01 -13.00
C GLN A 133 -6.19 -8.15 -11.72
N THR A 134 -6.86 -9.29 -11.55
CA THR A 134 -7.48 -9.65 -10.28
C THR A 134 -6.46 -10.36 -9.40
N CYS A 135 -5.79 -9.60 -8.52
CA CYS A 135 -5.11 -10.19 -7.36
C CYS A 135 -6.19 -10.72 -6.41
N SER A 136 -6.16 -12.02 -6.13
CA SER A 136 -7.06 -12.68 -5.17
C SER A 136 -7.05 -11.95 -3.82
N HIS A 137 -8.22 -11.39 -3.47
CA HIS A 137 -8.55 -10.93 -2.14
C HIS A 137 -8.62 -12.13 -1.20
N PHE A 138 -7.78 -12.16 -0.17
CA PHE A 138 -8.07 -12.90 1.06
C PHE A 138 -8.57 -11.89 2.09
N LEU A 139 -9.88 -11.97 2.36
CA LEU A 139 -10.52 -11.44 3.57
C LEU A 139 -10.13 -12.28 4.79
#